data_AF-A0A494G8B7-F1
#
_entry.id   AF-A0A494G8B7-F1
#
_cell.length_a   1.000
_cell.length_b   1.000
_cell.length_c   1.000
_cell.angle_alpha   90.00
_cell.angle_beta   90.00
_cell.angle_gamma   90.00
#
_symmetry.space_group_name_H-M   'P 1'
#
loop_
_entity.id
_entity.type
_entity.pdbx_description
1 polymer ?
#
loop_
_entity_poly.entity_id
_entity_poly.type
_entity_poly.pdbx_seq_one_letter_code
_entity_poly.pdbx_strand_id
1 'polypeptide(L)'
;MENILKQCLQTLIFKTSMAKSIHHARMLIRQRHIRLGRVRSDSQKHIDFSLTSLVGSGCPGKVKQKNQKAAAKKDACSDGNDEEDEE
;
A
#
# COMPACT_ATOMS: atom_id res chain seq x y z
N MET A 1 26.75 9.58 19.42
CA MET A 1 25.93 10.34 18.45
C MET A 1 25.59 9.54 17.18
N GLU A 2 26.37 8.54 16.78
CA GLU A 2 26.22 7.81 15.50
C GLU A 2 24.94 6.96 15.34
N ASN A 3 24.23 6.67 16.43
CA ASN A 3 23.08 5.74 16.41
C ASN A 3 21.71 6.40 16.29
N ILE A 4 21.59 7.72 16.41
CA ILE A 4 20.28 8.40 16.46
C ILE A 4 19.61 8.38 15.07
N LEU A 5 20.38 8.68 14.02
CA LEU A 5 19.87 8.70 12.64
C LEU A 5 19.54 7.30 12.10
N LYS A 6 20.27 6.28 12.56
CA LYS A 6 20.12 4.88 12.10
C LYS A 6 18.88 4.20 12.69
N GLN A 7 18.38 4.67 13.85
CA GLN A 7 17.20 4.13 14.53
C GLN A 7 15.90 4.88 14.24
N CYS A 8 15.95 5.97 13.44
CA CYS A 8 14.75 6.62 12.96
C CYS A 8 13.90 5.63 12.14
N LEU A 9 12.65 5.41 12.58
CA LEU A 9 11.73 4.45 11.95
C LEU A 9 11.54 4.68 10.45
N GLN A 10 11.51 5.95 10.02
CA GLN A 10 11.36 6.33 8.61
C GLN A 10 12.53 5.76 7.77
N THR A 11 13.75 5.87 8.29
CA THR A 11 14.97 5.34 7.66
C THR A 11 14.99 3.82 7.69
N LEU A 12 14.50 3.22 8.78
CA LEU A 12 14.39 1.77 8.94
C LEU A 12 13.43 1.16 7.91
N ILE A 13 12.25 1.75 7.72
CA ILE A 13 11.25 1.33 6.72
C ILE A 13 11.80 1.47 5.29
N PHE A 14 12.51 2.58 5.02
CA PHE A 14 13.16 2.78 3.73
C PHE A 14 14.24 1.72 3.48
N LYS A 15 15.04 1.40 4.51
CA LYS A 15 16.08 0.37 4.43
C LYS A 15 15.52 -1.05 4.24
N THR A 16 14.35 -1.36 4.79
CA THR A 16 13.65 -2.64 4.59
C THR A 16 12.86 -2.69 3.26
N SER A 17 13.05 -1.73 2.36
CA SER A 17 12.43 -1.65 1.01
C SER A 17 10.90 -1.56 0.95
N MET A 18 10.23 -1.32 2.09
CA MET A 18 8.76 -1.19 2.15
C MET A 18 8.24 0.14 1.59
N ALA A 19 9.11 1.13 1.38
CA ALA A 19 8.76 2.46 0.91
C ALA A 19 9.71 2.92 -0.19
N LYS A 20 9.16 3.65 -1.16
CA LYS A 20 9.91 4.22 -2.30
C LYS A 20 10.86 5.35 -1.89
N SER A 21 10.58 6.04 -0.77
CA SER A 21 11.37 7.16 -0.26
C SER A 21 11.09 7.38 1.23
N ILE A 22 11.90 8.20 1.89
CA ILE A 22 11.71 8.60 3.30
C ILE A 22 10.37 9.33 3.47
N HIS A 23 9.96 10.13 2.48
CA HIS A 23 8.67 10.80 2.49
C HIS A 23 7.50 9.80 2.41
N HIS A 24 7.63 8.79 1.54
CA HIS A 24 6.64 7.72 1.45
C HIS A 24 6.53 6.95 2.77
N ALA A 25 7.66 6.61 3.41
CA ALA A 25 7.65 5.98 4.74
C ALA A 25 6.92 6.85 5.78
N ARG A 26 7.15 8.17 5.76
CA ARG A 26 6.44 9.11 6.65
C ARG A 26 4.93 9.12 6.41
N MET A 27 4.47 9.05 5.16
CA MET A 27 3.04 8.97 4.84
C MET A 27 2.41 7.65 5.32
N LEU A 28 3.11 6.52 5.14
CA LEU A 28 2.65 5.22 5.61
C LEU A 28 2.49 5.16 7.14
N ILE A 29 3.42 5.78 7.88
CA ILE A 29 3.31 5.88 9.35
C ILE A 29 2.12 6.76 9.74
N ARG A 30 1.98 7.94 9.13
CA ARG A 30 0.88 8.88 9.43
C ARG A 30 -0.50 8.29 9.14
N GLN A 31 -0.62 7.51 8.07
CA GLN A 31 -1.86 6.84 7.67
C GLN A 31 -2.10 5.53 8.43
N ARG A 32 -1.25 5.16 9.38
CA ARG A 32 -1.34 3.91 10.17
C ARG A 32 -1.30 2.64 9.30
N HIS A 33 -0.58 2.68 8.18
CA HIS A 33 -0.45 1.52 7.29
C HIS A 33 0.62 0.52 7.74
N ILE A 34 1.49 0.92 8.67
CA ILE A 34 2.58 0.08 9.19
C ILE A 34 2.28 -0.30 10.62
N ARG A 35 2.36 -1.60 10.91
CA ARG A 35 2.29 -2.12 12.28
C ARG A 35 3.70 -2.11 12.87
N LEU A 36 3.79 -1.68 14.12
CA LEU A 36 5.05 -1.60 14.84
C LEU A 36 4.92 -2.42 16.12
N GLY A 37 5.86 -3.33 16.36
CA GLY A 37 6.07 -3.89 17.69
C GLY A 37 6.64 -2.84 18.65
N ARG A 38 6.63 -3.13 19.96
CA ARG A 38 7.24 -2.27 20.99
C ARG A 38 8.69 -1.97 20.60
N VAL A 39 9.08 -0.69 20.63
CA VAL A 39 10.38 -0.22 20.10
C VAL A 39 11.52 -0.74 20.97
N ARG A 40 12.14 -1.84 20.55
CA ARG A 40 13.40 -2.38 21.06
C ARG A 40 14.29 -2.69 19.85
N SER A 41 15.60 -2.71 20.03
CA SER A 41 16.58 -2.94 18.95
C SER A 41 16.31 -4.22 18.13
N ASP A 42 15.63 -5.21 18.70
CA ASP A 42 15.31 -6.49 18.05
C ASP A 42 13.99 -6.47 17.24
N SER A 43 13.20 -5.40 17.36
CA SER A 43 11.85 -5.29 16.78
C SER A 43 11.85 -4.97 15.29
N GLN A 44 13.02 -4.88 14.63
CA GLN A 44 13.12 -4.70 13.18
C GLN A 44 12.41 -5.83 12.41
N LYS A 45 12.27 -7.01 13.02
CA LYS A 45 11.55 -8.17 12.47
C LYS A 45 10.02 -8.02 12.42
N HIS A 46 9.45 -7.01 13.06
CA HIS A 46 8.00 -6.80 13.15
C HIS A 46 7.53 -5.55 12.41
N ILE A 47 8.26 -5.15 11.37
CA ILE A 47 7.90 -4.03 10.51
C ILE A 47 7.18 -4.60 9.30
N ASP A 48 5.85 -4.64 9.39
CA ASP A 48 4.99 -5.16 8.33
C ASP A 48 3.82 -4.22 8.09
N PHE A 49 3.19 -4.36 6.92
CA PHE A 49 1.91 -3.69 6.67
C PHE A 49 0.85 -4.17 7.65
N SER A 50 -0.02 -3.26 8.08
CA SER A 50 -1.18 -3.65 8.88
C SER A 50 -2.10 -4.54 8.05
N LEU A 51 -2.66 -5.57 8.68
CA LEU A 51 -3.66 -6.47 8.08
C LEU A 51 -4.91 -5.71 7.63
N THR A 52 -5.20 -4.56 8.24
CA THR A 52 -6.32 -3.68 7.88
C THR A 52 -5.93 -2.58 6.90
N SER A 53 -4.66 -2.48 6.49
CA SER A 53 -4.19 -1.40 5.64
C SER A 53 -4.62 -1.60 4.18
N LEU A 54 -4.97 -0.47 3.57
CA LEU A 54 -5.37 -0.34 2.17
C LEU A 54 -4.30 -0.83 1.16
N VAL A 55 -3.03 -0.68 1.51
CA VAL A 55 -1.90 -0.96 0.61
C VAL A 55 -1.45 -2.43 0.69
N GLY A 56 -1.72 -3.09 1.82
CA GLY A 56 -1.41 -4.50 2.04
C GLY A 56 -2.60 -5.41 1.75
N SER A 57 -2.91 -6.29 2.71
CA SER A 57 -3.94 -7.34 2.60
C SER A 57 -5.35 -6.91 3.01
N GLY A 58 -5.58 -5.63 3.29
CA GLY A 58 -6.88 -5.11 3.70
C GLY A 58 -7.83 -4.80 2.54
N CYS A 59 -9.09 -4.54 2.87
CA CYS A 59 -10.09 -4.13 1.89
C CYS A 59 -9.64 -2.86 1.14
N PRO A 60 -9.77 -2.83 -0.19
CA PRO A 60 -9.46 -1.63 -0.96
C PRO A 60 -10.30 -0.45 -0.49
N GLY A 61 -9.77 0.75 -0.64
CA GLY A 61 -10.29 1.97 -0.05
C GLY A 61 -11.44 2.49 -0.89
N LYS A 62 -12.28 3.36 -0.33
CA LYS A 62 -13.52 3.77 -1.02
C LYS A 62 -13.29 4.28 -2.45
N VAL A 63 -12.24 5.06 -2.69
CA VAL A 63 -11.90 5.56 -4.04
C VAL A 63 -11.46 4.41 -4.96
N LYS A 64 -10.57 3.53 -4.49
CA LYS A 64 -10.11 2.37 -5.28
C LYS A 64 -11.26 1.40 -5.57
N GLN A 65 -12.15 1.15 -4.61
CA GLN A 65 -13.38 0.37 -4.80
C GLN A 65 -14.32 1.02 -5.82
N LYS A 66 -14.54 2.34 -5.76
CA LYS A 66 -15.36 3.06 -6.75
C LYS A 66 -14.77 2.92 -8.15
N ASN A 67 -13.44 3.06 -8.30
CA ASN A 67 -12.78 2.94 -9.59
C ASN A 67 -12.83 1.50 -10.13
N GLN A 68 -12.64 0.48 -9.27
CA GLN A 68 -12.79 -0.93 -9.67
C GLN A 68 -14.21 -1.26 -10.13
N LYS A 69 -15.24 -0.76 -9.42
CA LYS A 69 -16.64 -0.92 -9.84
C LYS A 69 -16.93 -0.20 -11.17
N ALA A 70 -16.36 0.99 -11.36
CA ALA A 70 -16.49 1.73 -12.60
C ALA A 70 -15.78 1.02 -13.77
N ALA A 71 -14.60 0.44 -13.54
CA ALA A 71 -13.87 -0.37 -14.53
C ALA A 71 -14.66 -1.64 -14.89
N ALA A 72 -15.10 -2.43 -13.91
CA ALA A 72 -15.91 -3.62 -14.15
C ALA A 72 -17.23 -3.30 -14.89
N LYS A 73 -17.84 -2.15 -14.62
CA LYS A 73 -19.04 -1.69 -15.36
C LYS A 73 -18.70 -1.31 -16.82
N LYS A 74 -17.52 -0.77 -17.08
CA LYS A 74 -17.06 -0.47 -18.45
C LYS A 74 -16.76 -1.74 -19.22
N ASP A 75 -16.06 -2.70 -18.59
CA ASP A 75 -15.71 -3.97 -19.21
C ASP A 75 -16.98 -4.77 -19.56
N ALA A 76 -17.96 -4.83 -18.66
CA ALA A 76 -19.26 -5.47 -18.90
C ALA A 76 -20.14 -4.77 -19.95
N CYS A 77 -19.80 -3.55 -20.38
CA CYS A 77 -20.53 -2.82 -21.41
C CYS A 77 -19.84 -2.87 -22.78
N SER A 78 -18.63 -3.43 -22.86
CA SER A 78 -17.86 -3.60 -24.10
C SER A 78 -18.04 -4.98 -24.75
N ASP A 79 -18.64 -5.94 -24.03
CA ASP A 79 -18.84 -7.34 -24.44
C ASP A 79 -20.16 -7.53 -25.23
N GLY A 80 -20.44 -6.64 -26.19
CA GLY A 80 -21.73 -6.62 -26.90
C GLY A 80 -21.75 -5.92 -28.25
N ASN A 81 -20.61 -5.83 -28.96
CA ASN A 81 -20.58 -5.32 -30.33
C ASN A 81 -19.33 -5.76 -31.09
N ASP A 82 -19.18 -7.07 -31.38
CA ASP A 82 -18.16 -7.52 -32.31
C ASP A 82 -18.57 -8.77 -33.12
N GLU A 83 -19.84 -8.88 -33.51
CA GLU A 83 -20.25 -9.75 -34.61
C GLU A 83 -21.28 -9.02 -35.49
N GLU A 84 -21.14 -9.17 -36.81
CA GLU A 84 -21.95 -8.61 -37.92
C GLU A 84 -21.42 -7.33 -38.60
N ASP A 85 -20.38 -7.50 -39.43
CA ASP A 85 -20.30 -6.80 -40.73
C ASP A 85 -19.60 -7.71 -41.77
N GLU A 86 -20.28 -8.80 -42.15
CA GLU A 86 -20.10 -9.45 -43.46
C GLU A 86 -21.42 -9.29 -44.26
N GLU A 87 -21.48 -8.26 -45.13
CA GLU A 87 -22.05 -8.34 -46.48
C GLU A 87 -21.61 -7.17 -47.37
#